data_AF-A0A644SXZ5-F1
#
_entry.id   AF-A0A644SXZ5-F1
#
_cell.length_a   1.000
_cell.length_b   1.000
_cell.length_c   1.000
_cell.angle_alpha   90.00
_cell.angle_beta   90.00
_cell.angle_gamma   90.00
#
_symmetry.space_group_name_H-M   'P 1'
#
loop_
_entity.id
_entity.type
_entity.pdbx_description
1 polymer ?
#
loop_
_entity_poly.entity_id
_entity_poly.type
_entity_poly.pdbx_seq_one_letter_code
_entity_poly.pdbx_strand_id
1 'polypeptide(L)' 'MMAKTPQVLKGRSCYGHLGGTLGGRLFERLVELGWFEQEKSTVYLLTERGKQGLRN' A
#
# COMPACT_ATOMS: atom_id res chain seq x y z
N MET A 1 -1.55 2.05 -26.80
CA MET A 1 -1.64 2.34 -25.35
C MET A 1 -0.42 3.18 -24.99
N MET A 2 -0.59 4.45 -24.60
CA MET A 2 0.55 5.29 -24.21
C MET A 2 1.10 4.80 -22.87
N ALA A 3 2.38 4.43 -22.82
CA ALA A 3 3.06 4.14 -21.58
C ALA A 3 3.08 5.42 -20.73
N LYS A 4 2.53 5.34 -19.52
CA LYS A 4 2.50 6.47 -18.59
C LYS A 4 3.92 6.70 -18.06
N THR A 5 4.45 7.91 -18.22
CA THR A 5 5.77 8.28 -17.67
C THR A 5 5.80 8.00 -16.16
N PRO A 6 6.85 7.33 -15.63
CA PRO A 6 6.99 7.11 -14.20
C PRO A 6 7.00 8.45 -13.47
N GLN A 7 6.10 8.63 -12.50
CA GLN A 7 6.04 9.83 -11.68
C GLN A 7 6.76 9.56 -10.37
N VAL A 8 7.68 10.45 -9.99
CA VAL A 8 8.31 10.41 -8.67
C VAL A 8 7.29 10.89 -7.64
N LEU A 9 6.95 10.03 -6.69
CA LEU A 9 6.02 10.36 -5.61
C LEU A 9 6.79 10.81 -4.36
N LYS A 10 6.29 11.85 -3.69
CA LYS A 10 6.83 12.26 -2.38
C LYS A 10 6.50 11.21 -1.33
N GLY A 11 7.51 10.74 -0.60
CA GLY A 11 7.37 9.87 0.56
C GLY A 11 8.13 10.44 1.75
N ARG A 12 7.69 10.10 2.97
CA ARG A 12 8.43 10.37 4.21
C ARG A 12 8.42 9.13 5.08
N SER A 13 9.56 8.78 5.67
CA SER A 13 9.66 7.72 6.65
C SER A 13 9.88 8.33 8.03
N CYS A 14 8.98 8.08 8.98
CA CYS A 14 9.17 8.45 10.38
C CYS A 14 8.89 7.24 11.28
N TYR A 15 9.84 6.86 12.14
CA TYR A 15 9.67 5.76 13.10
C TYR A 15 9.17 4.44 12.47
N GLY A 16 9.68 4.10 11.27
CA GLY A 16 9.26 2.91 10.53
C GLY A 16 7.94 3.06 9.76
N HIS A 17 7.24 4.19 9.88
CA HIS A 17 6.04 4.47 9.11
C HIS A 17 6.38 5.18 7.79
N LEU A 18 5.94 4.61 6.66
CA LEU A 18 6.00 5.23 5.35
C LEU A 18 4.72 6.04 5.09
N GLY A 19 4.84 7.36 5.14
CA GLY A 19 3.77 8.31 4.86
C GLY A 19 4.00 9.15 3.61
N GLY A 20 3.13 10.13 3.39
CA GLY A 20 3.12 10.96 2.18
C GLY A 20 2.37 10.31 1.01
N THR A 21 2.39 10.94 -0.16
CA THR A 21 1.66 10.48 -1.35
C THR A 21 2.08 9.08 -1.78
N LEU A 22 3.36 8.73 -1.61
CA LEU A 22 3.87 7.39 -1.89
C LEU A 22 3.23 6.35 -0.96
N GLY A 23 3.26 6.58 0.36
CA GLY A 23 2.71 5.65 1.34
C GLY A 23 1.21 5.43 1.15
N GLY A 24 0.45 6.51 0.92
CA GLY A 24 -1.00 6.44 0.65
C GLY A 24 -1.31 5.62 -0.60
N ARG A 25 -0.67 5.91 -1.74
CA ARG A 25 -0.90 5.18 -2.99
C ARG A 25 -0.46 3.73 -2.94
N LEU A 26 0.64 3.45 -2.24
CA LEU A 26 1.07 2.08 -2.00
C LEU A 26 -0.01 1.33 -1.21
N PHE A 27 -0.50 1.92 -0.13
CA PHE A 27 -1.52 1.30 0.70
C PHE A 27 -2.84 1.06 -0.05
N GLU A 28 -3.33 2.06 -0.79
CA GLU A 28 -4.50 1.92 -1.68
C GLU A 28 -4.34 0.74 -2.61
N ARG A 29 -3.17 0.60 -3.24
CA ARG A 29 -2.89 -0.50 -4.16
C ARG A 29 -2.90 -1.87 -3.46
N LEU A 30 -2.37 -1.96 -2.23
CA LEU A 30 -2.37 -3.21 -1.47
C LEU A 30 -3.80 -3.63 -1.07
N VAL A 31 -4.68 -2.66 -0.77
CA VAL A 31 -6.11 -2.91 -0.54
C VAL A 31 -6.79 -3.38 -1.83
N GLU A 32 -6.56 -2.71 -2.97
CA GLU A 32 -7.11 -3.12 -4.27
C GLU A 32 -6.69 -4.52 -4.69
N LEU A 33 -5.47 -4.94 -4.33
CA LEU A 33 -4.98 -6.31 -4.57
C LEU A 33 -5.62 -7.34 -3.64
N GLY A 34 -6.44 -6.91 -2.67
CA GLY A 34 -7.05 -7.76 -1.65
C GLY A 34 -6.04 -8.29 -0.65
N TRP A 35 -4.94 -7.57 -0.41
CA TRP A 35 -3.93 -7.96 0.59
C TRP A 35 -4.33 -7.51 1.99
N PHE A 36 -5.06 -6.40 2.08
CA PHE A 36 -5.66 -5.90 3.30
C PHE A 36 -7.17 -5.79 3.15
N GLU A 37 -7.88 -6.10 4.23
CA GLU A 37 -9.32 -5.92 4.35
C GLU A 37 -9.63 -5.00 5.53
N GLN A 38 -10.53 -4.04 5.35
CA GLN A 38 -10.86 -3.07 6.39
C GLN A 38 -11.78 -3.70 7.44
N GLU A 39 -11.34 -3.78 8.69
CA GLU A 39 -12.17 -4.22 9.82
C GLU A 39 -12.88 -3.01 10.45
N LYS A 40 -12.16 -1.90 10.63
CA LYS A 40 -12.67 -0.63 11.19
C LYS A 40 -12.05 0.55 10.46
N SER A 41 -12.48 1.77 10.79
CA SER A 41 -12.01 3.01 10.14
C SER A 41 -10.51 3.04 9.86
N THR A 42 -9.68 2.74 10.87
CA THR A 42 -8.21 2.75 10.76
C THR A 42 -7.57 1.38 10.99
N VAL A 43 -8.36 0.30 11.08
CA VAL A 43 -7.89 -1.05 11.39
C VAL A 43 -8.09 -1.95 10.18
N TYR A 44 -7.00 -2.55 9.72
CA TYR A 44 -6.98 -3.42 8.56
C TYR A 44 -6.38 -4.78 8.92
N LEU A 45 -6.97 -5.84 8.41
CA LEU A 45 -6.52 -7.21 8.58
C LEU A 45 -5.69 -7.63 7.37
N LEU A 46 -4.56 -8.28 7.62
CA LEU A 46 -3.75 -8.89 6.57
C LEU A 46 -4.40 -10.20 6.13
N THR A 47 -4.81 -10.28 4.87
CA THR A 47 -5.44 -11.47 4.30
C THR A 47 -4.41 -12.57 4.05
N GLU A 48 -4.85 -13.81 3.85
CA GLU A 48 -3.94 -14.88 3.42
C GLU A 48 -3.22 -14.52 2.12
N ARG A 49 -3.93 -13.95 1.13
CA ARG A 49 -3.33 -13.45 -0.11
C ARG A 49 -2.24 -12.41 0.17
N GLY A 50 -2.50 -11.48 1.07
CA GLY A 50 -1.51 -10.49 1.51
C GLY A 50 -0.28 -11.12 2.15
N LYS A 51 -0.46 -12.12 3.02
CA LYS A 51 0.67 -12.91 3.56
C LYS A 51 1.48 -13.57 2.46
N GLN A 52 0.85 -14.08 1.40
CA GLN A 52 1.58 -14.68 0.28
C GLN A 52 2.37 -13.66 -0.53
N GLY A 53 1.78 -12.50 -0.78
CA GLY A 53 2.39 -11.44 -1.56
C GLY A 53 3.52 -10.68 -0.86
N LEU A 54 3.51 -10.63 0.47
CA LEU A 54 4.53 -9.99 1.30
C LEU A 54 5.66 -10.93 1.76
N ARG A 55 5.65 -12.19 1.33
CA ARG A 55 6.78 -13.09 1.60
C ARG A 55 8.01 -12.62 0.81
N ASN A 56 9.12 -12.44 1.53
CA ASN A 56 10.46 -12.25 0.95
C ASN A 56 10.99 -13.57 0.39
#